data_AF-A0A0U3Q6G7-F1
#
_entry.id   AF-A0A0U3Q6G7-F1
#
_cell.length_a   1.000
_cell.length_b   1.000
_cell.length_c   1.000
_cell.angle_alpha   90.00
_cell.angle_beta   90.00
_cell.angle_gamma   90.00
#
_symmetry.space_group_name_H-M   'P 1'
#
loop_
_entity.id
_entity.type
_entity.pdbx_description
1 polymer ?
#
loop_
_entity_poly.entity_id
_entity_poly.type
_entity_poly.pdbx_seq_one_letter_code
_entity_poly.pdbx_strand_id
1 'polypeptide(L)'
;MLEERGFPETGVDEVSRRAGVSHGTFYTHFESKEALLREVAHTVVGEMLAAILLGPGISSDPYERIYATNRQYLASWRRCSRIIRMVDQMSGAGEEYRQLMIEMREVFVSRGAEGIRKLQDARLADPALNPRLTAVALGAMVEQVAHVWLDLGEEFAEEEVVDHLTRLWAGAIGLKVPSNHSVSE
;
A
#
# COMPACT_ATOMS: atom_id res chain seq x y z
N MET A 1 0.41 -11.61 -16.13
CA MET A 1 1.05 -12.95 -16.03
C MET A 1 1.42 -13.30 -14.61
N LEU A 2 2.41 -12.62 -14.03
CA LEU A 2 2.75 -12.79 -12.61
C LEU A 2 1.55 -12.47 -11.71
N GLU A 3 0.83 -11.38 -12.01
CA GLU A 3 -0.46 -11.03 -11.39
C GLU A 3 -1.64 -11.96 -11.73
N GLU A 4 -1.53 -12.87 -12.70
CA GLU A 4 -2.64 -13.76 -13.09
C GLU A 4 -2.47 -15.16 -12.50
N ARG A 5 -1.24 -15.71 -12.55
CA ARG A 5 -0.93 -17.12 -12.23
C ARG A 5 0.15 -17.30 -11.16
N GLY A 6 0.78 -16.22 -10.69
CA GLY A 6 1.86 -16.28 -9.71
C GLY A 6 3.23 -16.64 -10.32
N PHE A 7 4.28 -16.50 -9.51
CA PHE A 7 5.66 -16.73 -9.95
C PHE A 7 5.95 -18.17 -10.36
N PRO A 8 5.61 -19.23 -9.59
CA PRO A 8 5.98 -20.59 -9.94
C PRO A 8 5.48 -21.03 -11.33
N GLU A 9 4.25 -20.64 -11.68
CA GLU A 9 3.59 -21.05 -12.93
C GLU A 9 3.99 -20.24 -14.17
N THR A 10 4.73 -19.13 -14.00
CA THR A 10 5.12 -18.27 -15.13
C THR A 10 6.42 -18.76 -15.79
N GLY A 11 6.37 -19.51 -16.89
CA GLY A 11 7.57 -19.98 -17.59
C GLY A 11 8.31 -18.91 -18.40
N VAL A 12 9.63 -19.01 -18.55
CA VAL A 12 10.46 -18.09 -19.37
C VAL A 12 10.04 -18.11 -20.85
N ASP A 13 9.70 -19.29 -21.38
CA ASP A 13 9.15 -19.45 -22.73
C ASP A 13 7.90 -18.60 -22.95
N GLU A 14 7.01 -18.60 -21.96
CA GLU A 14 5.75 -17.89 -22.02
C GLU A 14 5.95 -16.37 -21.90
N VAL A 15 6.86 -15.93 -21.03
CA VAL A 15 7.27 -14.53 -20.93
C VAL A 15 7.83 -14.05 -22.28
N SER A 16 8.75 -14.83 -22.87
CA SER A 16 9.37 -14.50 -24.16
C SER A 16 8.33 -14.41 -25.27
N ARG A 17 7.43 -15.40 -25.35
CA ARG A 17 6.34 -15.44 -26.33
C ARG A 17 5.42 -14.22 -26.23
N ARG A 18 5.03 -13.84 -25.01
CA ARG A 18 4.11 -12.72 -24.78
C ARG A 18 4.78 -11.36 -24.97
N ALA A 19 6.08 -11.26 -24.71
CA ALA A 19 6.90 -10.09 -25.02
C ALA A 19 7.27 -9.99 -26.52
N GLY A 20 6.97 -11.01 -27.33
CA GLY A 20 7.31 -11.04 -28.76
C GLY A 20 8.81 -11.17 -29.03
N VAL A 21 9.58 -11.72 -28.07
CA VAL A 21 11.03 -11.88 -28.15
C VAL A 21 11.43 -13.36 -28.15
N SER A 22 12.65 -13.65 -28.61
CA SER A 22 13.18 -15.01 -28.55
C SER A 22 13.60 -15.40 -27.13
N HIS A 23 13.68 -16.70 -26.87
CA HIS A 23 14.20 -17.23 -25.60
C HIS A 23 15.65 -16.76 -25.33
N GLY A 24 16.49 -16.65 -26.38
CA GLY A 24 17.85 -16.12 -26.24
C GLY A 24 17.88 -14.62 -25.89
N THR A 25 16.91 -13.84 -26.39
CA THR A 25 16.76 -12.43 -26.05
C THR A 25 16.40 -12.23 -24.58
N PHE A 26 15.58 -13.13 -24.00
CA PHE A 26 15.29 -13.10 -22.57
C PHE A 26 16.58 -13.16 -21.73
N TYR A 27 17.42 -14.16 -21.99
CA TYR A 27 18.69 -14.35 -21.24
C TYR A 27 19.75 -13.29 -21.55
N THR A 28 19.53 -12.44 -22.57
CA THR A 28 20.34 -11.24 -22.78
C THR A 28 20.02 -10.16 -21.75
N HIS A 29 18.79 -10.10 -21.25
CA HIS A 29 18.32 -9.10 -20.28
C HIS A 29 18.27 -9.61 -18.84
N PHE A 30 17.96 -10.89 -18.63
CA PHE A 30 17.79 -11.46 -17.30
C PHE A 30 18.53 -12.79 -17.17
N GLU A 31 19.41 -12.88 -16.18
CA GLU A 31 20.18 -14.10 -15.91
C GLU A 31 19.31 -15.28 -15.48
N SER A 32 18.15 -14.99 -14.88
CA SER A 32 17.18 -16.00 -14.46
C SER A 32 15.77 -15.42 -14.35
N LYS A 33 14.80 -16.31 -14.10
CA LYS A 33 13.42 -15.93 -13.84
C LYS A 33 13.29 -15.13 -12.52
N GLU A 34 14.11 -15.45 -11.53
CA GLU A 34 14.24 -14.70 -10.27
C GLU A 34 14.81 -13.31 -10.51
N ALA A 35 15.76 -13.17 -11.43
CA ALA A 35 16.28 -11.85 -11.81
C ALA A 35 15.20 -10.97 -12.46
N LEU A 36 14.35 -11.55 -13.32
CA LEU A 36 13.17 -10.84 -13.83
C LEU A 36 12.22 -10.44 -12.68
N LEU A 37 11.90 -11.35 -11.77
CA LEU A 37 10.98 -11.05 -10.66
C LEU A 37 11.51 -9.92 -9.78
N ARG A 38 12.82 -9.90 -9.52
CA ARG A 38 13.47 -8.82 -8.78
C ARG A 38 13.24 -7.47 -9.44
N GLU A 39 13.48 -7.35 -10.75
CA GLU A 39 13.27 -6.10 -11.48
C GLU A 39 11.78 -5.68 -11.48
N VAL A 40 10.88 -6.64 -11.63
CA VAL A 40 9.42 -6.39 -11.53
C VAL A 40 9.05 -5.92 -10.11
N ALA A 41 9.59 -6.55 -9.07
CA ALA A 41 9.37 -6.17 -7.68
C ALA A 41 9.85 -4.75 -7.39
N HIS A 42 11.08 -4.40 -7.80
CA HIS A 42 11.61 -3.04 -7.68
C HIS A 42 10.73 -2.01 -8.40
N THR A 43 10.26 -2.34 -9.61
CA THR A 43 9.37 -1.46 -10.38
C THR A 43 8.05 -1.23 -9.66
N VAL A 44 7.37 -2.30 -9.24
CA VAL A 44 6.05 -2.23 -8.60
C VAL A 44 6.13 -1.55 -7.23
N VAL A 45 7.14 -1.87 -6.42
CA VAL A 45 7.39 -1.20 -5.14
C VAL A 45 7.69 0.28 -5.38
N GLY A 46 8.52 0.60 -6.39
CA GLY A 46 8.83 1.98 -6.77
C GLY A 46 7.60 2.79 -7.18
N GLU A 47 6.70 2.22 -7.98
CA GLU A 47 5.43 2.84 -8.37
C GLU A 47 4.52 3.09 -7.17
N MET A 48 4.43 2.13 -6.25
CA MET A 48 3.67 2.28 -5.02
C MET A 48 4.25 3.40 -4.16
N LEU A 49 5.57 3.42 -3.97
CA LEU A 49 6.28 4.47 -3.24
C LEU A 49 6.05 5.86 -3.84
N ALA A 50 6.13 5.98 -5.17
CA ALA A 50 5.86 7.24 -5.87
C ALA A 50 4.41 7.71 -5.65
N ALA A 51 3.43 6.81 -5.73
CA ALA A 51 2.03 7.14 -5.49
C ALA A 51 1.83 7.69 -4.05
N ILE A 52 2.46 7.07 -3.06
CA ILE A 52 2.44 7.55 -1.68
C ILE A 52 3.06 8.94 -1.59
N LEU A 53 4.27 9.14 -2.11
CA LEU A 53 4.98 10.41 -1.93
C LEU A 53 4.24 11.59 -2.59
N LEU A 54 3.61 11.37 -3.75
CA LEU A 54 2.81 12.38 -4.44
C LEU A 54 1.55 12.74 -3.64
N GLY A 55 0.91 11.74 -3.03
CA GLY A 55 -0.24 11.93 -2.14
C GLY A 55 -1.53 12.40 -2.80
N PRO A 56 -2.65 12.32 -2.07
CA PRO A 56 -3.87 12.97 -2.50
C PRO A 56 -3.73 14.49 -2.31
N GLY A 57 -4.38 15.25 -3.20
CA GLY A 57 -4.25 16.71 -3.31
C GLY A 57 -4.54 17.52 -2.04
N ILE A 58 -4.39 18.83 -2.17
CA ILE A 58 -4.31 19.81 -1.06
C ILE A 58 -5.70 20.14 -0.49
N SER A 59 -6.43 19.16 0.04
CA SER A 59 -7.60 19.49 0.88
C SER A 59 -7.12 20.12 2.19
N SER A 60 -7.76 21.21 2.62
CA SER A 60 -7.49 21.80 3.94
C SER A 60 -8.14 21.03 5.09
N ASP A 61 -9.12 20.17 4.80
CA ASP A 61 -9.81 19.36 5.80
C ASP A 61 -8.99 18.09 6.11
N PRO A 62 -8.52 17.89 7.37
CA PRO A 62 -7.82 16.68 7.77
C PRO A 62 -8.61 15.39 7.56
N TYR A 63 -9.93 15.42 7.72
CA TYR A 63 -10.79 14.24 7.56
C TYR A 63 -10.79 13.79 6.09
N GLU A 64 -11.05 14.73 5.18
CA GLU A 64 -10.98 14.49 3.73
C GLU A 64 -9.59 14.03 3.26
N ARG A 65 -8.52 14.52 3.89
CA ARG A 65 -7.17 14.04 3.60
C ARG A 65 -6.96 12.58 4.01
N ILE A 66 -7.50 12.16 5.16
CA ILE A 66 -7.47 10.74 5.60
C ILE A 66 -8.29 9.90 4.61
N TYR A 67 -9.50 10.34 4.27
CA TYR A 67 -10.37 9.67 3.30
C TYR A 67 -9.66 9.43 1.96
N ALA A 68 -9.11 10.50 1.37
CA ALA A 68 -8.42 10.42 0.10
C ALA A 68 -7.16 9.53 0.17
N THR A 69 -6.47 9.53 1.31
CA THR A 69 -5.28 8.68 1.52
C THR A 69 -5.66 7.21 1.60
N ASN A 70 -6.71 6.86 2.36
CA ASN A 70 -7.22 5.50 2.45
C ASN A 70 -7.69 4.99 1.09
N ARG A 71 -8.48 5.81 0.36
CA ARG A 71 -8.96 5.45 -0.98
C ARG A 71 -7.82 5.21 -1.95
N GLN A 72 -6.81 6.10 -1.96
CA GLN A 72 -5.64 5.95 -2.82
C GLN A 72 -4.84 4.69 -2.46
N TYR A 73 -4.64 4.40 -1.16
CA TYR A 73 -3.95 3.20 -0.72
C TYR A 73 -4.67 1.94 -1.22
N LEU A 74 -5.99 1.84 -1.02
CA LEU A 74 -6.78 0.69 -1.44
C LEU A 74 -6.78 0.51 -2.97
N ALA A 75 -6.82 1.61 -3.73
CA ALA A 75 -6.68 1.57 -5.18
C ALA A 75 -5.30 1.07 -5.64
N SER A 76 -4.23 1.49 -4.96
CA SER A 76 -2.88 0.98 -5.20
C SER A 76 -2.74 -0.49 -4.82
N TRP A 77 -3.32 -0.91 -3.68
CA TRP A 77 -3.33 -2.30 -3.24
C TRP A 77 -3.96 -3.20 -4.29
N ARG A 78 -5.15 -2.87 -4.81
CA ARG A 78 -5.82 -3.66 -5.86
C ARG A 78 -4.95 -3.90 -7.10
N ARG A 79 -4.09 -2.95 -7.46
CA ARG A 79 -3.21 -3.05 -8.63
C ARG A 79 -2.01 -3.94 -8.34
N CYS A 80 -1.45 -3.86 -7.14
CA CYS A 80 -0.11 -4.38 -6.85
C CYS A 80 -0.06 -5.52 -5.81
N SER A 81 -1.17 -5.86 -5.15
CA SER A 81 -1.20 -6.77 -3.97
C SER A 81 -0.56 -8.12 -4.25
N ARG A 82 -0.81 -8.69 -5.43
CA ARG A 82 -0.26 -10.00 -5.80
C ARG A 82 1.25 -9.99 -5.89
N ILE A 83 1.85 -8.95 -6.48
CA ILE A 83 3.32 -8.82 -6.55
C ILE A 83 3.90 -8.58 -5.16
N ILE A 84 3.28 -7.69 -4.37
CA ILE A 84 3.74 -7.38 -3.00
C ILE A 84 3.73 -8.65 -2.13
N ARG A 85 2.67 -9.46 -2.20
CA ARG A 85 2.58 -10.73 -1.48
C ARG A 85 3.61 -11.75 -1.94
N MET A 86 3.92 -11.78 -3.23
CA MET A 86 4.97 -12.65 -3.76
C MET A 86 6.35 -12.23 -3.25
N VAL A 87 6.62 -10.92 -3.19
CA VAL A 87 7.84 -10.37 -2.57
C VAL A 87 7.89 -10.73 -1.09
N ASP A 88 6.79 -10.58 -0.36
CA ASP A 88 6.71 -10.92 1.06
C ASP A 88 6.98 -12.40 1.34
N GLN A 89 6.38 -13.31 0.56
CA GLN A 89 6.66 -14.75 0.63
C GLN A 89 8.15 -15.08 0.39
N MET A 90 8.82 -14.30 -0.44
CA MET A 90 10.24 -14.47 -0.75
C MET A 90 11.17 -13.76 0.26
N SER A 91 10.66 -12.94 1.18
CA SER A 91 11.45 -12.30 2.25
C SER A 91 12.16 -13.31 3.14
N GLY A 92 11.60 -14.51 3.32
CA GLY A 92 12.25 -15.61 4.04
C GLY A 92 13.38 -16.30 3.26
N ALA A 93 13.40 -16.12 1.94
CA ALA A 93 14.34 -16.77 1.03
C ALA A 93 15.51 -15.84 0.60
N GLY A 94 15.38 -14.52 0.76
CA GLY A 94 16.40 -13.57 0.33
C GLY A 94 16.34 -12.23 1.05
N GLU A 95 17.50 -11.75 1.49
CA GLU A 95 17.69 -10.48 2.19
C GLU A 95 17.17 -9.27 1.41
N GLU A 96 17.33 -9.29 0.08
CA GLU A 96 16.91 -8.21 -0.80
C GLU A 96 15.38 -7.98 -0.77
N TYR A 97 14.58 -9.04 -0.83
CA TYR A 97 13.12 -8.94 -0.77
C TYR A 97 12.64 -8.46 0.61
N ARG A 98 13.31 -8.94 1.67
CA ARG A 98 13.06 -8.44 3.03
C ARG A 98 13.34 -6.95 3.13
N GLN A 99 14.43 -6.49 2.53
CA GLN A 99 14.82 -5.08 2.54
C GLN A 99 13.81 -4.20 1.77
N LEU A 100 13.32 -4.68 0.62
CA LEU A 100 12.25 -4.02 -0.13
C LEU A 100 10.97 -3.84 0.70
N MET A 101 10.55 -4.87 1.42
CA MET A 101 9.37 -4.80 2.29
C MET A 101 9.57 -3.81 3.44
N ILE A 102 10.77 -3.77 4.02
CA ILE A 102 11.12 -2.81 5.09
C ILE A 102 11.09 -1.37 4.57
N GLU A 103 11.66 -1.11 3.41
CA GLU A 103 11.69 0.23 2.79
C GLU A 103 10.28 0.72 2.46
N MET A 104 9.48 -0.16 1.84
CA MET A 104 8.08 0.13 1.56
C MET A 104 7.33 0.53 2.83
N ARG A 105 7.44 -0.30 3.87
CA ARG A 105 6.79 -0.05 5.17
C ARG A 105 7.29 1.22 5.84
N GLU A 106 8.59 1.48 5.80
CA GLU A 106 9.19 2.66 6.43
C GLU A 106 8.66 3.96 5.79
N VAL A 107 8.52 4.01 4.47
CA VAL A 107 7.95 5.19 3.78
C VAL A 107 6.51 5.45 4.23
N PHE A 108 5.68 4.41 4.31
CA PHE A 108 4.30 4.53 4.82
C PHE A 108 4.25 5.04 6.26
N VAL A 109 5.00 4.39 7.14
CA VAL A 109 5.01 4.70 8.57
C VAL A 109 5.54 6.11 8.81
N SER A 110 6.64 6.49 8.18
CA SER A 110 7.22 7.83 8.34
C SER A 110 6.27 8.92 7.84
N ARG A 111 5.60 8.72 6.71
CA ARG A 111 4.61 9.67 6.19
C ARG A 111 3.38 9.80 7.10
N GLY A 112 2.84 8.68 7.58
CA GLY A 112 1.71 8.66 8.51
C GLY A 112 2.06 9.36 9.83
N ALA A 113 3.24 9.06 10.39
CA ALA A 113 3.73 9.66 11.62
C ALA A 113 3.91 11.18 11.49
N GLU A 114 4.44 11.64 10.35
CA GLU A 114 4.55 13.07 10.04
C GLU A 114 3.17 13.75 9.93
N GLY A 115 2.21 13.08 9.29
CA GLY A 115 0.83 13.56 9.23
C GLY A 115 0.19 13.73 10.61
N ILE A 116 0.37 12.74 11.49
CA ILE A 116 -0.11 12.78 12.87
C ILE A 116 0.56 13.90 13.67
N ARG A 117 1.89 14.05 13.56
CA ARG A 117 2.63 15.11 14.26
C ARG A 117 2.13 16.50 13.87
N LYS A 118 1.92 16.75 12.58
CA LYS A 118 1.36 18.02 12.08
C LYS A 118 -0.02 18.32 12.68
N LEU A 119 -0.86 17.29 12.84
CA LEU A 119 -2.18 17.45 13.46
C LEU A 119 -2.08 17.70 14.97
N GLN A 120 -1.12 17.07 15.66
CA GLN A 120 -0.85 17.34 17.09
C GLN A 120 -0.33 18.77 17.30
N ASP A 121 0.60 19.24 16.46
CA ASP A 121 1.13 20.62 16.50
C ASP A 121 0.02 21.66 16.28
N ALA A 122 -0.93 21.35 15.38
CA ALA A 122 -2.14 22.15 15.15
C ALA A 122 -3.22 21.97 16.24
N ARG A 123 -2.97 21.14 17.27
CA ARG A 123 -3.90 20.79 18.36
C ARG A 123 -5.20 20.11 17.91
N LEU A 124 -5.19 19.51 16.72
CA LEU A 124 -6.31 18.82 16.10
C LEU A 124 -6.33 17.32 16.41
N ALA A 125 -5.23 16.74 16.90
CA ALA A 125 -5.14 15.35 17.33
C ALA A 125 -4.67 15.24 18.79
N ASP A 126 -4.86 14.08 19.41
CA ASP A 126 -4.44 13.79 20.78
C ASP A 126 -2.90 13.85 20.92
N PRO A 127 -2.35 14.78 21.72
CA PRO A 127 -0.90 14.93 21.89
C PRO A 127 -0.26 13.79 22.71
N ALA A 128 -1.04 12.95 23.41
CA ALA A 128 -0.51 11.85 24.20
C ALA A 128 -0.12 10.62 23.34
N LEU A 129 -0.60 10.55 22.08
CA LEU A 129 -0.31 9.45 21.17
C LEU A 129 1.12 9.53 20.63
N ASN A 130 1.82 8.39 20.59
CA ASN A 130 3.10 8.28 19.91
C ASN A 130 2.88 8.24 18.38
N PRO A 131 3.33 9.23 17.60
CA PRO A 131 2.97 9.33 16.18
C PRO A 131 3.41 8.13 15.35
N ARG A 132 4.60 7.58 15.62
CA ARG A 132 5.15 6.46 14.85
C ARG A 132 4.42 5.16 15.17
N LEU A 133 4.17 4.88 16.44
CA LEU A 133 3.43 3.69 16.84
C LEU A 133 1.98 3.74 16.35
N THR A 134 1.32 4.90 16.43
CA THR A 134 -0.02 5.09 15.91
C THR A 134 -0.07 4.88 14.40
N ALA A 135 0.89 5.42 13.63
CA ALA A 135 0.98 5.19 12.20
C ALA A 135 1.20 3.71 11.84
N VAL A 136 2.03 3.00 12.61
CA VAL A 136 2.22 1.54 12.46
C VAL A 136 0.90 0.79 12.67
N ALA A 137 0.21 1.05 13.77
CA ALA A 137 -1.00 0.32 14.13
C ALA A 137 -2.14 0.59 13.14
N LEU A 138 -2.38 1.85 12.81
CA LEU A 138 -3.45 2.23 11.88
C LEU A 138 -3.13 1.83 10.43
N GLY A 139 -1.85 1.86 10.03
CA GLY A 139 -1.41 1.32 8.74
C GLY A 139 -1.64 -0.18 8.64
N ALA A 140 -1.28 -0.95 9.67
CA ALA A 140 -1.50 -2.39 9.70
C ALA A 140 -2.99 -2.77 9.67
N MET A 141 -3.84 -1.97 10.32
CA MET A 141 -5.29 -2.14 10.24
C MET A 141 -5.80 -1.97 8.79
N VAL A 142 -5.37 -0.91 8.10
CA VAL A 142 -5.77 -0.66 6.70
C VAL A 142 -5.26 -1.76 5.77
N GLU A 143 -4.01 -2.19 5.94
CA GLU A 143 -3.40 -3.29 5.18
C GLU A 143 -4.18 -4.60 5.36
N GLN A 144 -4.52 -4.95 6.60
CA GLN A 144 -5.28 -6.17 6.88
C GLN A 144 -6.69 -6.13 6.29
N VAL A 145 -7.38 -4.98 6.39
CA VAL A 145 -8.70 -4.81 5.76
C VAL A 145 -8.60 -4.93 4.23
N ALA A 146 -7.58 -4.32 3.62
CA ALA A 146 -7.33 -4.44 2.19
C ALA A 146 -7.10 -5.90 1.78
N HIS A 147 -6.32 -6.65 2.55
CA HIS A 147 -6.07 -8.06 2.30
C HIS A 147 -7.35 -8.91 2.35
N VAL A 148 -8.13 -8.77 3.41
CA VAL A 148 -9.35 -9.58 3.60
C VAL A 148 -10.42 -9.24 2.57
N TRP A 149 -10.65 -7.95 2.31
CA TRP A 149 -11.63 -7.47 1.34
C TRP A 149 -11.24 -7.84 -0.10
N LEU A 150 -9.99 -7.55 -0.50
CA LEU A 150 -9.60 -7.60 -1.92
C LEU A 150 -8.98 -8.93 -2.33
N ASP A 151 -8.27 -9.61 -1.43
CA ASP A 151 -7.56 -10.84 -1.76
C ASP A 151 -8.28 -12.10 -1.26
N LEU A 152 -8.96 -12.03 -0.10
CA LEU A 152 -9.76 -13.15 0.43
C LEU A 152 -11.23 -13.10 -0.02
N GLY A 153 -11.65 -11.98 -0.61
CA GLY A 153 -12.96 -11.84 -1.25
C GLY A 153 -14.12 -11.63 -0.27
N GLU A 154 -13.87 -11.04 0.89
CA GLU A 154 -14.97 -10.59 1.76
C GLU A 154 -15.78 -9.49 1.05
N GLU A 155 -17.11 -9.55 1.09
CA GLU A 155 -17.96 -8.68 0.28
C GLU A 155 -18.32 -7.39 1.02
N PHE A 156 -17.70 -6.27 0.60
CA PHE A 156 -18.06 -4.92 1.02
C PHE A 156 -18.10 -3.96 -0.17
N ALA A 157 -18.95 -2.92 -0.09
CA ALA A 157 -18.90 -1.81 -1.02
C ALA A 157 -17.64 -0.95 -0.77
N GLU A 158 -17.02 -0.44 -1.84
CA GLU A 158 -15.80 0.38 -1.71
C GLU A 158 -16.00 1.61 -0.83
N GLU A 159 -17.10 2.34 -1.05
CA GLU A 159 -17.41 3.55 -0.28
C GLU A 159 -17.57 3.23 1.21
N GLU A 160 -18.24 2.11 1.54
CA GLU A 160 -18.39 1.65 2.91
C GLU A 160 -17.03 1.38 3.59
N VAL A 161 -16.12 0.69 2.90
CA VAL A 161 -14.78 0.38 3.44
C VAL A 161 -13.97 1.65 3.67
N VAL A 162 -13.94 2.56 2.68
CA VAL A 162 -13.16 3.80 2.79
C VAL A 162 -13.72 4.69 3.90
N ASP A 163 -15.04 4.85 3.98
CA ASP A 163 -15.69 5.65 5.03
C ASP A 163 -15.39 5.05 6.41
N HIS A 164 -15.54 3.74 6.55
CA HIS A 164 -15.35 3.07 7.83
C HIS A 164 -13.90 3.20 8.33
N LEU A 165 -12.91 2.93 7.46
CA LEU A 165 -11.49 3.09 7.79
C LEU A 165 -11.15 4.54 8.14
N THR A 166 -11.75 5.50 7.46
CA THR A 166 -11.56 6.93 7.73
C THR A 166 -12.09 7.33 9.09
N ARG A 167 -13.29 6.86 9.45
CA ARG A 167 -13.87 7.06 10.79
C ARG A 167 -12.99 6.47 11.88
N LEU A 168 -12.49 5.24 11.70
CA LEU A 168 -11.58 4.59 12.65
C LEU A 168 -10.26 5.37 12.79
N TRP A 169 -9.65 5.78 11.69
CA TRP A 169 -8.43 6.60 11.70
C TRP A 169 -8.63 7.91 12.45
N ALA A 170 -9.65 8.67 12.07
CA ALA A 170 -9.95 9.97 12.67
C ALA A 170 -10.29 9.84 14.16
N GLY A 171 -11.10 8.84 14.53
CA GLY A 171 -11.47 8.56 15.92
C GLY A 171 -10.27 8.16 16.77
N ALA A 172 -9.41 7.27 16.25
CA ALA A 172 -8.25 6.76 16.99
C ALA A 172 -7.21 7.84 17.31
N ILE A 173 -7.05 8.84 16.44
CA ILE A 173 -6.15 9.98 16.70
C ILE A 173 -6.81 11.11 17.50
N GLY A 174 -8.09 10.97 17.86
CA GLY A 174 -8.87 12.01 18.52
C GLY A 174 -9.05 13.25 17.66
N LEU A 175 -9.24 13.07 16.34
CA LEU A 175 -9.36 14.17 15.39
C LEU A 175 -10.53 15.07 15.77
N LYS A 176 -10.22 16.32 16.07
CA LYS A 176 -11.21 17.36 16.35
C LYS A 176 -11.75 17.89 15.03
N VAL A 177 -12.76 17.20 14.49
CA VAL A 177 -13.46 17.67 13.29
C VAL A 177 -14.27 18.91 13.67
N PRO A 178 -14.16 20.05 12.94
CA PRO A 178 -15.14 21.13 13.08
C PRO A 178 -16.51 20.58 12.67
N SER A 179 -17.52 20.85 13.50
CA SER A 179 -18.83 20.18 13.65
C SER A 179 -19.74 20.03 12.41
N ASN A 180 -19.26 20.13 11.17
CA ASN A 180 -20.08 20.11 9.95
C ASN A 180 -20.34 18.72 9.35
N HIS A 181 -19.80 17.65 9.93
CA HIS A 181 -20.01 16.27 9.45
C HIS A 181 -20.89 15.45 10.41
N SER A 182 -21.83 16.10 11.09
CA SER A 182 -22.98 15.40 11.66
C SER A 182 -23.78 14.81 10.51
N VAL A 183 -23.58 13.52 10.28
CA VAL A 183 -24.49 12.69 9.49
C VAL A 183 -25.89 12.94 10.03
N SER A 184 -26.75 13.50 9.18
CA SER A 184 -28.18 13.60 9.43
C SER A 184 -28.75 12.18 9.54
N GLU A 185 -29.36 11.93 10.70
CA GLU A 185 -30.31 10.87 11.09
C GLU A 185 -29.92 9.40 10.90
#